data_AF-A0A5C7PWC4-F1
#
_entry.id   AF-A0A5C7PWC4-F1
#
_cell.length_a   1.000
_cell.length_b   1.000
_cell.length_c   1.000
_cell.angle_alpha   90.00
_cell.angle_beta   90.00
_cell.angle_gamma   90.00
#
_symmetry.space_group_name_H-M   'P 1'
#
loop_
_entity.id
_entity.type
_entity.pdbx_description
1 polymer ?
#
loop_
_entity_poly.entity_id
_entity_poly.type
_entity_poly.pdbx_seq_one_letter_code
_entity_poly.pdbx_strand_id
1 'polypeptide(L)' 'MTATTQYSFDPLTHYDAGADFAAAKAKAKAERDQKLREMRNSGIECKGWTLPGQLRKWKSFGVRCGMVRPVYYITAYPEQ' A
#
# COMPACT_ATOMS: atom_id res chain seq x y z
N MET A 1 -11.12 18.76 -14.88
CA MET A 1 -11.16 17.89 -13.69
C MET A 1 -9.85 17.15 -13.61
N THR A 2 -8.91 17.65 -12.82
CA THR A 2 -7.66 16.94 -12.54
C THR A 2 -8.02 15.69 -11.71
N ALA A 3 -7.54 14.52 -12.13
CA ALA A 3 -7.90 13.26 -11.50
C ALA A 3 -7.13 13.09 -10.18
N THR A 4 -7.83 12.72 -9.12
CA THR A 4 -7.19 12.28 -7.87
C THR A 4 -6.31 11.07 -8.16
N THR A 5 -5.02 11.17 -7.88
CA THR A 5 -4.07 10.06 -8.11
C THR A 5 -3.96 9.24 -6.84
N GLN A 6 -4.16 7.92 -6.95
CA GLN A 6 -4.02 7.00 -5.82
C GLN A 6 -2.80 6.09 -6.00
N TYR A 7 -1.96 6.04 -4.97
CA TYR A 7 -0.83 5.12 -4.88
C TYR A 7 -1.14 4.05 -3.84
N SER A 8 -0.80 2.80 -4.14
CA SER A 8 -1.04 1.65 -3.26
C SER A 8 0.25 0.91 -2.96
N PHE A 9 0.43 0.53 -1.70
CA PHE A 9 1.58 -0.19 -1.19
C PHE A 9 1.07 -1.41 -0.44
N ASP A 10 1.19 -2.57 -1.09
CA ASP A 10 0.68 -3.84 -0.58
C ASP A 10 1.84 -4.68 -0.03
N PRO A 11 1.80 -5.15 1.23
CA PRO A 11 2.82 -6.07 1.76
C PRO A 11 3.10 -7.28 0.86
N LEU A 12 2.14 -7.72 0.05
CA LEU A 12 2.34 -8.83 -0.87
C LEU A 12 3.32 -8.57 -2.01
N THR A 13 3.56 -7.31 -2.39
CA THR A 13 4.61 -7.02 -3.39
C THR A 13 6.00 -7.33 -2.87
N HIS A 14 6.14 -7.45 -1.55
CA HIS A 14 7.39 -7.77 -0.86
C HIS A 14 7.35 -9.12 -0.14
N TYR A 15 6.27 -9.87 -0.31
CA TYR A 15 6.09 -11.17 0.34
C TYR A 15 6.23 -12.29 -0.68
N ASP A 16 7.42 -12.88 -0.71
CA ASP A 16 7.66 -14.15 -1.38
C ASP A 16 7.22 -15.33 -0.50
N ALA A 17 6.93 -16.46 -1.14
CA ALA A 17 6.50 -17.66 -0.43
C ALA A 17 7.61 -18.14 0.54
N GLY A 18 7.41 -17.92 1.84
CA GLY A 18 8.38 -18.27 2.90
C GLY A 18 9.05 -17.07 3.56
N ALA A 19 8.80 -15.83 3.09
CA ALA A 19 9.32 -14.61 3.70
C ALA A 19 8.55 -14.23 4.98
N ASP A 20 9.19 -13.46 5.86
CA ASP A 20 8.52 -12.92 7.04
C ASP A 20 7.50 -11.83 6.65
N PHE A 21 6.22 -12.14 6.87
CA PHE A 21 5.13 -11.23 6.57
C PHE A 21 5.18 -9.95 7.40
N ALA A 22 5.74 -9.98 8.62
CA ALA A 22 5.93 -8.79 9.44
C ALA A 22 6.92 -7.82 8.80
N ALA A 23 8.03 -8.34 8.26
CA ALA A 23 9.01 -7.55 7.53
C ALA A 23 8.40 -6.94 6.24
N ALA A 24 7.64 -7.72 5.48
CA ALA A 24 6.95 -7.24 4.27
C ALA A 24 5.95 -6.11 4.58
N LYS A 25 5.22 -6.22 5.70
CA LYS A 25 4.32 -5.17 6.20
C LYS A 25 5.07 -3.90 6.60
N ALA A 26 6.20 -4.04 7.31
CA ALA A 26 7.03 -2.90 7.68
C ALA A 26 7.58 -2.18 6.45
N LYS A 27 8.04 -2.93 5.44
CA LYS A 27 8.56 -2.38 4.18
C LYS A 27 7.50 -1.61 3.39
N ALA A 28 6.32 -2.20 3.17
CA ALA A 28 5.22 -1.51 2.48
C ALA A 28 4.77 -0.23 3.20
N LYS A 29 4.77 -0.23 4.55
CA LYS A 29 4.48 0.97 5.33
C LYS A 29 5.58 2.03 5.15
N ALA A 30 6.85 1.63 5.20
CA ALA A 30 7.98 2.54 5.03
C ALA A 30 7.99 3.20 3.64
N GLU A 31 7.71 2.44 2.59
CA GLU A 31 7.59 2.97 1.22
C GLU A 31 6.46 3.98 1.10
N ARG A 32 5.29 3.69 1.70
CA ARG A 32 4.19 4.65 1.77
C ARG A 32 4.62 5.92 2.51
N ASP A 33 5.27 5.80 3.66
CA ASP A 33 5.67 6.95 4.47
C ASP A 33 6.74 7.79 3.77
N GLN A 34 7.67 7.15 3.05
CA GLN A 34 8.65 7.83 2.20
C GLN A 34 7.97 8.59 1.07
N LYS A 35 7.06 7.96 0.32
CA LYS A 35 6.35 8.61 -0.78
C LYS A 35 5.47 9.77 -0.31
N LEU A 36 4.84 9.63 0.85
CA LEU A 36 4.06 10.70 1.49
C LEU A 36 4.94 11.91 1.81
N ARG A 37 6.16 11.69 2.32
CA ARG A 37 7.13 12.76 2.57
C ARG A 37 7.58 13.43 1.28
N GLU A 38 7.88 12.64 0.24
CA GLU A 38 8.23 13.18 -1.10
C GLU A 38 7.12 14.09 -1.64
N MET A 39 5.87 13.64 -1.62
CA MET A 39 4.74 14.43 -2.12
C MET A 39 4.53 15.73 -1.34
N ARG A 40 4.62 15.67 0.00
CA ARG A 40 4.54 16.85 0.84
C ARG A 40 5.66 17.84 0.56
N ASN A 41 6.88 17.35 0.35
CA ASN A 41 8.02 18.19 0.01
C ASN A 41 7.90 18.80 -1.40
N SER A 42 7.22 18.12 -2.32
CA SER A 42 6.88 18.65 -3.66
C SER A 42 5.70 19.61 -3.67
N GLY A 43 5.09 19.93 -2.51
CA GLY A 43 3.93 20.83 -2.42
C GLY A 43 2.60 20.19 -2.82
N ILE A 44 2.56 18.88 -3.07
CA ILE A 44 1.33 18.18 -3.47
C ILE A 44 0.48 17.91 -2.23
N GLU A 45 -0.77 18.36 -2.24
CA GLU A 45 -1.73 18.01 -1.20
C GLU A 45 -2.00 16.50 -1.24
N CYS A 46 -1.67 15.81 -0.16
CA CYS A 46 -1.79 14.36 -0.11
C CYS A 46 -2.17 13.83 1.27
N LYS A 47 -2.91 12.72 1.29
CA LYS A 47 -3.34 12.04 2.51
C LYS A 47 -3.01 10.56 2.47
N GLY A 48 -2.43 10.05 3.56
CA GLY A 48 -2.13 8.64 3.74
C GLY A 48 -3.29 7.90 4.38
N TRP A 49 -3.53 6.67 3.92
CA TRP A 49 -4.59 5.78 4.41
C TRP A 49 -4.04 4.39 4.69
N THR A 50 -4.73 3.67 5.58
CA THR A 50 -4.48 2.25 5.83
C THR A 50 -5.81 1.53 5.77
N LEU A 51 -5.92 0.56 4.86
CA LEU A 51 -7.08 -0.30 4.74
C LEU A 51 -6.77 -1.65 5.40
N PRO A 52 -7.22 -1.89 6.64
CA PRO A 52 -7.03 -3.19 7.29
C PRO A 52 -7.92 -4.25 6.62
N GLY A 53 -7.64 -5.53 6.92
CA GLY A 53 -8.61 -6.59 6.61
C GLY A 53 -8.63 -7.08 5.16
N GLN A 54 -7.65 -6.71 4.33
CA GLN A 54 -7.65 -7.11 2.92
C GLN A 54 -7.26 -8.57 2.74
N LEU A 55 -8.15 -9.36 2.15
CA LEU A 55 -7.94 -10.78 1.87
C LEU A 55 -7.01 -10.97 0.66
N ARG A 56 -6.00 -11.83 0.79
CA ARG A 56 -5.30 -12.39 -0.36
C ARG A 56 -6.17 -13.51 -0.91
N LYS A 57 -6.88 -13.26 -2.02
CA LYS A 57 -7.81 -14.24 -2.59
C LYS A 57 -7.10 -15.56 -2.95
N TRP A 58 -5.88 -15.50 -3.50
CA TRP A 58 -5.17 -16.67 -4.00
C TRP A 58 -3.71 -16.72 -3.54
N LYS A 59 -3.28 -17.88 -2.99
CA LYS A 59 -1.87 -18.18 -2.66
C LYS A 59 -1.11 -18.63 -3.91
N SER A 60 -1.78 -19.41 -4.75
CA SER A 60 -1.38 -19.95 -6.06
C SER A 60 -2.67 -20.28 -6.85
N PHE A 61 -2.58 -20.83 -8.06
CA PHE A 61 -3.75 -21.18 -8.89
C PHE A 61 -4.77 -22.00 -8.10
N GLY A 62 -5.94 -21.41 -7.84
CA GLY A 62 -7.07 -22.06 -7.15
C GLY A 62 -6.93 -22.26 -5.63
N VAL A 63 -5.79 -21.96 -5.00
CA VAL A 63 -5.62 -22.16 -3.55
C VAL A 63 -5.95 -20.87 -2.79
N ARG A 64 -7.02 -20.90 -1.99
CA ARG A 64 -7.38 -19.78 -1.10
C ARG A 64 -6.27 -19.57 -0.06
N CYS A 65 -5.74 -18.36 0.04
CA CYS A 65 -4.61 -18.08 0.93
C CYS A 65 -5.01 -17.90 2.39
N GLY A 66 -6.26 -17.49 2.66
CA GLY A 66 -6.74 -17.14 4.01
C GLY A 66 -6.02 -15.96 4.69
N MET A 67 -4.93 -15.45 4.09
CA MET A 67 -4.11 -14.38 4.64
C MET A 67 -4.82 -13.04 4.52
N VAL A 68 -4.95 -12.38 5.66
CA VAL A 68 -5.51 -11.03 5.78
C VAL A 68 -4.37 -10.06 6.04
N ARG A 69 -4.37 -8.94 5.31
CA ARG A 69 -3.31 -7.93 5.38
C ARG A 69 -3.84 -6.51 5.40
N PRO A 70 -3.09 -5.55 5.93
CA PRO A 70 -3.32 -4.16 5.63
C PRO A 70 -2.79 -3.81 4.24
N VAL A 71 -3.48 -2.92 3.53
CA VAL A 71 -2.94 -2.25 2.34
C VAL A 71 -2.84 -0.76 2.63
N TYR A 72 -1.71 -0.15 2.29
CA TYR A 72 -1.45 1.26 2.55
C TYR A 72 -1.68 2.07 1.27
N TYR A 73 -2.28 3.24 1.38
CA TYR A 73 -2.56 4.09 0.22
C TYR A 73 -2.15 5.53 0.46
N ILE A 74 -1.89 6.25 -0.62
CA ILE A 74 -1.79 7.70 -0.65
C ILE A 74 -2.79 8.20 -1.68
N THR A 75 -3.58 9.18 -1.29
CA THR A 75 -4.45 9.94 -2.18
C THR A 75 -3.80 11.30 -2.38
N ALA A 76 -3.39 11.60 -3.61
CA ALA A 76 -2.89 12.91 -4.02
C ALA A 76 -4.05 13.70 -4.65
N TYR A 77 -4.32 14.87 -4.11
CA TYR A 77 -5.33 15.79 -4.58
C TYR A 77 -4.67 16.80 -5.51
N PRO A 78 -5.28 17.09 -6.68
CA PRO A 78 -4.79 18.15 -7.52
C PRO A 78 -5.07 19.52 -6.89
N GLU A 79 -4.21 20.50 -7.18
CA GLU A 79 -4.46 21.89 -6.84
C GLU A 79 -5.79 22.34 -7.48
N GLN A 80 -6.63 23.00 -6.66
CA GLN A 80 -7.95 23.51 -7.05
C GLN A 80 -7.83 24.80 -7.88
#